data_AF-A0A9W8HSU2-F1
#
_entry.id   AF-A0A9W8HSU2-F1
#
_cell.length_a   1.000
_cell.length_b   1.000
_cell.length_c   1.000
_cell.angle_alpha   90.00
_cell.angle_beta   90.00
_cell.angle_gamma   90.00
#
_symmetry.space_group_name_H-M   'P 1'
#
loop_
_entity.id
_entity.type
_entity.pdbx_description
1 polymer ?
#
loop_
_entity_poly.entity_id
_entity_poly.type
_entity_poly.pdbx_seq_one_letter_code
_entity_poly.pdbx_strand_id
1 'polypeptide(L)'
;MSCNSNVAVYWGQNSGASGSLPYQKPLGAYCDDDNVDVILLSFLYILKGAGGYPVLNFANICDYTKNASVPVFPGTELMHCSDMGVDIKHCQSKGKIVLLSIGGATAQLNSDADTFSKQVWDLFMEGSSPYRPFDDAIIDGVDIDFEQSSQMDIIQFANNMN
;
A
#
# COMPACT_ATOMS: atom_id res chain seq x y z
N MET A 1 -19.51 -3.20 16.79
CA MET A 1 -19.45 -3.97 15.53
C MET A 1 -18.75 -5.28 15.86
N SER A 2 -19.36 -6.44 15.56
CA SER A 2 -18.70 -7.74 15.74
C SER A 2 -17.94 -8.04 14.46
N CYS A 3 -16.63 -7.83 14.44
CA CYS A 3 -15.78 -8.04 13.27
C CYS A 3 -15.22 -9.48 13.25
N ASN A 4 -16.09 -10.49 13.28
CA ASN A 4 -15.69 -11.90 13.40
C ASN A 4 -16.09 -12.76 12.19
N SER A 5 -16.62 -12.16 11.13
CA SER A 5 -16.94 -12.82 9.87
C SER A 5 -16.39 -12.07 8.66
N ASN A 6 -15.48 -11.11 8.87
CA ASN A 6 -14.91 -10.32 7.77
C ASN A 6 -13.88 -11.15 6.99
N VAL A 7 -13.87 -10.95 5.68
CA VAL A 7 -12.85 -11.48 4.78
C VAL A 7 -11.88 -10.37 4.43
N ALA A 8 -10.61 -10.58 4.77
CA ALA A 8 -9.50 -9.73 4.38
C ALA A 8 -8.73 -10.37 3.23
N VAL A 9 -8.42 -9.58 2.20
CA VAL A 9 -7.68 -10.06 1.03
C VAL A 9 -6.47 -9.19 0.73
N TYR A 10 -5.35 -9.84 0.40
CA TYR A 10 -4.21 -9.17 -0.21
C TYR A 10 -4.52 -8.90 -1.69
N TRP A 11 -4.26 -7.67 -2.13
CA TRP A 11 -4.41 -7.24 -3.53
C TRP A 11 -3.18 -6.45 -3.95
N GLY A 12 -2.68 -6.68 -5.17
CA GLY A 12 -1.61 -5.86 -5.75
C GLY A 12 -0.43 -6.64 -6.33
N GLN A 13 -0.19 -7.89 -5.91
CA GLN A 13 0.96 -8.68 -6.36
C GLN A 13 0.67 -9.68 -7.50
N ASN A 14 -0.55 -9.67 -8.04
CA ASN A 14 -0.91 -10.45 -9.22
C ASN A 14 -0.64 -11.97 -9.09
N SER A 15 -0.78 -12.50 -7.87
CA SER A 15 -0.46 -13.90 -7.54
C SER A 15 -1.20 -14.91 -8.44
N GLY A 16 -2.44 -14.60 -8.82
CA GLY A 16 -3.22 -15.44 -9.73
C GLY A 16 -2.52 -15.71 -11.07
N ALA A 17 -1.90 -14.69 -11.67
CA ALA A 17 -1.21 -14.84 -12.95
C ALA A 17 0.02 -15.76 -12.87
N SER A 18 0.69 -15.81 -11.72
CA SER A 18 1.81 -16.74 -11.49
C SER A 18 1.36 -18.21 -11.41
N GLY A 19 0.07 -18.47 -11.13
CA GLY A 19 -0.48 -19.81 -10.92
C GLY A 19 -1.35 -20.38 -12.07
N SER A 20 -1.60 -19.62 -13.14
CA SER A 20 -2.51 -19.91 -14.28
C SER A 20 -3.90 -19.26 -14.23
N LEU A 21 -4.17 -18.37 -13.26
CA LEU A 21 -5.39 -17.54 -13.27
C LEU A 21 -5.17 -16.27 -14.10
N PRO A 22 -6.24 -15.54 -14.47
CA PRO A 22 -6.11 -14.25 -15.14
C PRO A 22 -5.29 -13.25 -14.34
N TYR A 23 -4.74 -12.25 -15.03
CA TYR A 23 -4.11 -11.08 -14.41
C TYR A 23 -5.06 -10.39 -13.44
N GLN A 24 -4.50 -9.81 -12.37
CA GLN A 24 -5.24 -8.98 -11.44
C GLN A 24 -5.89 -7.83 -12.19
N LYS A 25 -7.12 -7.53 -11.80
CA LYS A 25 -7.88 -6.38 -12.30
C LYS A 25 -7.49 -5.11 -11.51
N PRO A 26 -7.88 -3.91 -11.98
CA PRO A 26 -7.84 -2.71 -11.15
C PRO A 26 -8.54 -2.93 -9.80
N LEU A 27 -8.11 -2.19 -8.77
CA LEU A 27 -8.61 -2.32 -7.39
C LEU A 27 -10.14 -2.18 -7.35
N GLY A 28 -10.69 -1.26 -8.16
CA GLY A 28 -12.12 -0.99 -8.29
C GLY A 28 -12.97 -2.23 -8.56
N ALA A 29 -12.44 -3.22 -9.29
CA ALA A 29 -13.16 -4.46 -9.60
C ALA A 29 -13.41 -5.36 -8.38
N TYR A 30 -12.61 -5.22 -7.33
CA TYR A 30 -12.74 -5.95 -6.07
C TYR A 30 -13.59 -5.17 -5.06
N CYS A 31 -13.72 -3.86 -5.23
CA CYS A 31 -14.57 -2.99 -4.42
C CYS A 31 -16.07 -3.32 -4.53
N ASP A 32 -16.49 -3.98 -5.59
CA ASP A 32 -17.90 -4.33 -5.82
C ASP A 32 -18.25 -5.78 -5.40
N ASP A 33 -17.30 -6.53 -4.81
CA ASP A 33 -17.56 -7.86 -4.27
C ASP A 33 -18.02 -7.75 -2.80
N ASP A 34 -19.28 -8.09 -2.54
CA ASP A 34 -19.87 -8.04 -1.19
C ASP A 34 -19.25 -9.04 -0.20
N ASN A 35 -18.44 -10.00 -0.67
CA ASN A 35 -17.76 -10.98 0.19
C ASN A 35 -16.39 -10.52 0.68
N VAL A 36 -15.93 -9.32 0.29
CA VAL A 36 -14.63 -8.76 0.71
C VAL A 36 -14.88 -7.56 1.61
N ASP A 37 -14.35 -7.56 2.82
CA ASP A 37 -14.54 -6.48 3.78
C ASP A 37 -13.31 -5.60 3.92
N VAL A 38 -12.13 -6.21 3.87
CA VAL A 38 -10.84 -5.54 4.07
C VAL A 38 -9.93 -5.86 2.88
N ILE A 39 -9.32 -4.82 2.31
CA ILE A 39 -8.36 -4.97 1.22
C ILE A 39 -7.01 -4.45 1.69
N LEU A 40 -6.00 -5.30 1.59
CA LEU A 40 -4.61 -5.03 1.95
C LEU A 40 -3.86 -4.73 0.64
N LEU A 41 -3.47 -3.48 0.44
CA LEU A 41 -2.72 -3.02 -0.73
C LEU A 41 -1.27 -3.49 -0.60
N SER A 42 -0.87 -4.42 -1.45
CA SER A 42 0.38 -5.15 -1.37
C SER A 42 1.29 -4.79 -2.54
N PHE A 43 2.39 -4.04 -2.36
CA PHE A 43 3.05 -3.66 -1.10
C PHE A 43 3.80 -2.33 -1.15
N LEU A 44 4.00 -1.73 0.04
CA LEU A 44 5.18 -0.93 0.35
C LEU A 44 6.30 -1.87 0.82
N TYR A 45 7.28 -2.13 -0.04
CA TYR A 45 8.26 -3.21 0.21
C TYR A 45 9.68 -2.69 0.49
N ILE A 46 10.01 -1.46 0.11
CA ILE A 46 11.27 -0.81 0.53
C ILE A 46 10.89 0.41 1.35
N LEU A 47 11.29 0.43 2.62
CA LEU A 47 10.95 1.53 3.53
C LEU A 47 11.69 2.82 3.19
N LYS A 48 12.89 2.70 2.61
CA LYS A 48 13.80 3.82 2.33
C LYS A 48 14.58 3.58 1.03
N GLY A 49 14.00 4.01 -0.09
CA GLY A 49 14.61 4.02 -1.42
C GLY A 49 15.27 5.36 -1.77
N ALA A 50 15.35 5.66 -3.07
CA ALA A 50 15.93 6.91 -3.54
C ALA A 50 15.23 8.16 -2.97
N GLY A 51 16.01 9.18 -2.63
CA GLY A 51 15.51 10.39 -1.99
C GLY A 51 15.02 10.21 -0.56
N GLY A 52 15.17 9.00 0.02
CA GLY A 52 14.68 8.68 1.36
C GLY A 52 13.17 8.41 1.43
N TYR A 53 12.52 8.16 0.29
CA TYR A 53 11.09 7.83 0.21
C TYR A 53 10.87 6.32 0.08
N PRO A 54 9.70 5.80 0.49
CA PRO A 54 9.40 4.39 0.34
C PRO A 54 9.20 4.01 -1.13
N VAL A 55 9.33 2.72 -1.44
CA VAL A 55 9.07 2.16 -2.77
C VAL A 55 7.89 1.20 -2.68
N LEU A 56 6.94 1.42 -3.59
CA LEU A 56 5.72 0.66 -3.74
C LEU A 56 5.83 -0.28 -4.94
N ASN A 57 5.13 -1.41 -4.90
CA ASN A 57 4.96 -2.29 -6.03
C ASN A 57 3.52 -2.84 -6.01
N PHE A 58 2.74 -2.58 -7.06
CA PHE A 58 1.41 -3.16 -7.28
C PHE A 58 1.35 -3.89 -8.63
N ALA A 59 2.44 -4.58 -8.96
CA ALA A 59 2.61 -5.42 -10.13
C ALA A 59 2.12 -4.75 -11.43
N ASN A 60 1.21 -5.39 -12.17
CA ASN A 60 0.75 -4.91 -13.47
C ASN A 60 -0.15 -3.66 -13.40
N ILE A 61 -0.52 -3.17 -12.21
CA ILE A 61 -1.37 -1.99 -12.04
C ILE A 61 -0.53 -0.74 -11.84
N CYS A 62 0.43 -0.78 -10.93
CA CYS A 62 1.36 0.32 -10.71
C CYS A 62 2.73 -0.25 -10.36
N ASP A 63 3.65 -0.23 -11.34
CA ASP A 63 5.05 -0.64 -11.20
C ASP A 63 5.90 0.04 -12.28
N TYR A 64 6.67 1.07 -11.89
CA TYR A 64 7.52 1.81 -12.81
C TYR A 64 8.67 0.97 -13.39
N THR A 65 9.04 -0.12 -12.73
CA THR A 65 10.09 -1.04 -13.22
C THR A 65 9.60 -1.94 -14.35
N LYS A 66 8.28 -2.10 -14.48
CA LYS A 66 7.62 -2.90 -15.52
C LYS A 66 6.94 -2.03 -16.58
N ASN A 67 6.55 -0.81 -16.22
CA ASN A 67 5.89 0.14 -17.10
C ASN A 67 6.45 1.56 -16.86
N ALA A 68 7.31 2.02 -17.78
CA ALA A 68 7.91 3.35 -17.72
C ALA A 68 6.90 4.51 -17.85
N SER A 69 5.63 4.23 -18.16
CA SER A 69 4.56 5.23 -18.19
C SER A 69 4.00 5.53 -16.79
N VAL A 70 4.30 4.68 -15.78
CA VAL A 70 3.95 4.96 -14.40
C VAL A 70 4.85 6.09 -13.89
N PRO A 71 4.28 7.25 -13.53
CA PRO A 71 5.08 8.37 -13.06
C PRO A 71 5.70 8.07 -11.68
N VAL A 72 6.86 8.65 -11.44
CA VAL A 72 7.53 8.67 -10.13
C VAL A 72 7.76 10.12 -9.72
N PHE A 73 7.70 10.40 -8.42
CA PHE A 73 7.99 11.74 -7.91
C PHE A 73 9.45 12.11 -8.16
N PRO A 74 9.76 13.35 -8.58
CA PRO A 74 11.12 13.75 -8.96
C PRO A 74 12.16 13.47 -7.86
N GLY A 75 13.27 12.82 -8.24
CA GLY A 75 14.37 12.49 -7.33
C GLY A 75 14.10 11.31 -6.40
N THR A 76 13.04 10.55 -6.66
CA THR A 76 12.62 9.40 -5.84
C THR A 76 12.31 8.17 -6.71
N GLU A 77 12.02 7.05 -6.05
CA GLU A 77 11.40 5.84 -6.64
C GLU A 77 9.93 5.69 -6.20
N LEU A 78 9.38 6.73 -5.55
CA LEU A 78 8.00 6.74 -5.09
C LEU A 78 7.09 6.96 -6.30
N MET A 79 6.33 5.94 -6.66
CA MET A 79 5.36 6.01 -7.76
C MET A 79 4.16 6.89 -7.43
N HIS A 80 3.56 7.43 -8.48
CA HIS A 80 2.32 8.19 -8.45
C HIS A 80 1.23 7.41 -9.21
N CYS A 81 0.29 6.84 -8.45
CA CYS A 81 -0.73 5.89 -8.92
C CYS A 81 -2.14 6.50 -8.76
N SER A 82 -2.42 7.60 -9.45
CA SER A 82 -3.69 8.34 -9.34
C SER A 82 -4.94 7.47 -9.48
N ASP A 83 -4.95 6.53 -10.44
CA ASP A 83 -6.09 5.63 -10.66
C ASP A 83 -6.41 4.78 -9.42
N MET A 84 -5.37 4.37 -8.67
CA MET A 84 -5.57 3.67 -7.40
C MET A 84 -6.20 4.57 -6.35
N GLY A 85 -5.90 5.87 -6.31
CA GLY A 85 -6.54 6.82 -5.41
C GLY A 85 -8.06 6.94 -5.65
N VAL A 86 -8.48 6.89 -6.91
CA VAL A 86 -9.91 6.82 -7.27
C VAL A 86 -10.54 5.52 -6.77
N ASP A 87 -9.88 4.38 -7.00
CA ASP A 87 -10.38 3.07 -6.59
C ASP A 87 -10.41 2.89 -5.05
N ILE A 88 -9.44 3.45 -4.31
CA ILE A 88 -9.44 3.44 -2.84
C ILE A 88 -10.71 4.13 -2.32
N LYS A 89 -11.00 5.34 -2.82
CA LYS A 89 -12.22 6.08 -2.46
C LYS A 89 -13.49 5.33 -2.86
N HIS A 90 -13.48 4.64 -3.99
CA HIS A 90 -14.60 3.78 -4.41
C HIS A 90 -14.83 2.63 -3.42
N CYS A 91 -13.78 1.89 -3.06
CA CYS A 91 -13.83 0.83 -2.04
C CYS A 91 -14.37 1.33 -0.70
N GLN A 92 -13.88 2.48 -0.22
CA GLN A 92 -14.34 3.11 1.01
C GLN A 92 -15.82 3.53 0.93
N SER A 93 -16.26 4.04 -0.22
CA SER A 93 -17.69 4.37 -0.46
C SER A 93 -18.60 3.13 -0.41
N LYS A 94 -18.03 1.94 -0.63
CA LYS A 94 -18.69 0.63 -0.51
C LYS A 94 -18.60 0.04 0.90
N GLY A 95 -18.04 0.79 1.86
CA GLY A 95 -17.91 0.37 3.25
C GLY A 95 -16.76 -0.58 3.52
N LYS A 96 -15.81 -0.73 2.57
CA LYS A 96 -14.62 -1.56 2.77
C LYS A 96 -13.54 -0.78 3.51
N ILE A 97 -12.75 -1.51 4.29
CA ILE A 97 -11.51 -1.00 4.90
C ILE A 97 -10.36 -1.24 3.92
N VAL A 98 -9.58 -0.21 3.61
CA VAL A 98 -8.42 -0.30 2.74
C VAL A 98 -7.15 0.03 3.53
N LEU A 99 -6.29 -0.98 3.73
CA LEU A 99 -5.03 -0.84 4.45
C LEU A 99 -3.86 -0.91 3.48
N LEU A 100 -2.79 -0.15 3.71
CA LEU A 100 -1.52 -0.35 3.02
C LEU A 100 -0.70 -1.43 3.74
N SER A 101 -0.36 -2.51 3.04
CA SER A 101 0.49 -3.57 3.58
C SER A 101 1.96 -3.22 3.39
N ILE A 102 2.72 -3.26 4.48
CA ILE A 102 4.13 -2.88 4.57
C ILE A 102 4.95 -4.16 4.77
N GLY A 103 5.81 -4.48 3.81
CA GLY A 103 6.66 -5.66 3.84
C GLY A 103 6.53 -6.53 2.59
N GLY A 104 6.21 -7.81 2.81
CA GLY A 104 6.19 -8.88 1.80
C GLY A 104 7.53 -9.61 1.64
N ALA A 105 7.50 -10.69 0.86
CA ALA A 105 8.60 -11.66 0.74
C ALA A 105 9.97 -11.08 0.31
N THR A 106 10.02 -9.96 -0.42
CA THR A 106 11.26 -9.33 -0.92
C THR A 106 11.57 -8.00 -0.24
N ALA A 107 10.97 -7.74 0.92
CA ALA A 107 11.06 -6.45 1.58
C ALA A 107 12.47 -6.08 2.06
N GLN A 108 12.77 -4.78 2.01
CA GLN A 108 13.96 -4.17 2.61
C GLN A 108 13.53 -3.33 3.81
N LEU A 109 13.65 -3.93 4.99
CA LEU A 109 13.05 -3.43 6.23
C LEU A 109 13.99 -2.55 7.08
N ASN A 110 14.94 -1.86 6.45
CA ASN A 110 15.87 -0.96 7.13
C ASN A 110 15.36 0.49 7.15
N SER A 111 14.72 0.90 8.26
CA SER A 111 14.43 2.31 8.54
C SER A 111 14.24 2.54 10.05
N ASP A 112 14.30 3.80 10.46
CA ASP A 112 13.98 4.26 11.81
C ASP A 112 12.46 4.38 11.99
N ALA A 113 11.93 3.88 13.11
CA ALA A 113 10.48 3.78 13.34
C ALA A 113 9.80 5.17 13.41
N ASP A 114 10.43 6.16 14.04
CA ASP A 114 9.89 7.52 14.15
C ASP A 114 9.83 8.18 12.77
N THR A 115 10.93 8.09 12.02
CA THR A 115 11.02 8.68 10.68
C THR A 115 10.02 8.03 9.73
N PHE A 116 9.93 6.70 9.76
CA PHE A 116 9.10 5.96 8.82
C PHE A 116 7.59 6.09 9.11
N SER A 117 7.18 6.05 10.39
CA SER A 117 5.77 6.28 10.77
C SER A 117 5.25 7.64 10.32
N LYS A 118 6.02 8.71 10.59
CA LYS A 118 5.71 10.07 10.12
C LYS A 118 5.59 10.12 8.60
N GLN A 119 6.48 9.45 7.89
CA GLN A 119 6.48 9.40 6.43
C GLN A 119 5.24 8.65 5.89
N VAL A 120 4.87 7.51 6.47
CA VAL A 120 3.63 6.81 6.06
C VAL A 120 2.41 7.70 6.31
N TRP A 121 2.34 8.36 7.46
CA TRP A 121 1.26 9.28 7.80
C TRP A 121 1.12 10.42 6.79
N ASP A 122 2.23 11.10 6.45
CA ASP A 122 2.24 12.25 5.54
C ASP A 122 1.95 11.88 4.08
N LEU A 123 2.36 10.69 3.65
CA LEU A 123 2.21 10.24 2.26
C LEU A 123 0.84 9.62 1.96
N PHE A 124 0.27 8.87 2.91
CA PHE A 124 -0.88 8.00 2.64
C PHE A 124 -2.09 8.23 3.55
N MET A 125 -1.89 8.84 4.71
CA MET A 125 -2.96 9.05 5.71
C MET A 125 -3.32 10.54 5.79
N GLU A 126 -3.73 11.03 6.96
CA GLU A 126 -4.23 12.40 7.15
C GLU A 126 -3.14 13.47 7.21
N GLY A 127 -1.86 13.07 7.21
CA GLY A 127 -0.75 14.00 7.10
C GLY A 127 -0.68 14.67 5.71
N SER A 128 0.32 15.52 5.50
CA SER A 128 0.46 16.32 4.28
C SER A 128 1.83 16.16 3.65
N SER A 129 1.85 15.91 2.35
CA SER A 129 3.06 15.80 1.54
C SER A 129 2.79 16.31 0.12
N PRO A 130 3.77 16.92 -0.57
CA PRO A 130 3.67 17.17 -2.01
C PRO A 130 3.74 15.87 -2.84
N TYR A 131 4.20 14.76 -2.24
CA TYR A 131 4.40 13.48 -2.91
C TYR A 131 3.39 12.45 -2.39
N ARG A 132 2.14 12.51 -2.83
CA ARG A 132 1.10 11.56 -2.42
C ARG A 132 0.81 10.54 -3.52
N PRO A 133 1.20 9.26 -3.34
CA PRO A 133 1.03 8.24 -4.37
C PRO A 133 -0.41 8.03 -4.83
N PHE A 134 -1.37 8.26 -3.95
CA PHE A 134 -2.81 8.09 -4.21
C PHE A 134 -3.55 9.43 -4.22
N ASP A 135 -2.86 10.53 -4.53
CA ASP A 135 -3.40 11.88 -4.53
C ASP A 135 -4.08 12.24 -3.20
N ASP A 136 -5.37 12.59 -3.25
CA ASP A 136 -6.19 12.99 -2.11
C ASP A 136 -6.84 11.81 -1.38
N ALA A 137 -6.59 10.55 -1.81
CA ALA A 137 -7.05 9.39 -1.07
C ALA A 137 -6.29 9.26 0.27
N ILE A 138 -7.03 8.83 1.29
CA ILE A 138 -6.55 8.58 2.64
C ILE A 138 -6.88 7.12 2.94
N ILE A 139 -5.87 6.29 3.19
CA ILE A 139 -6.07 4.89 3.55
C ILE A 139 -6.59 4.76 4.99
N ASP A 140 -7.28 3.66 5.29
CA ASP A 140 -7.91 3.43 6.60
C ASP A 140 -6.91 2.95 7.68
N GLY A 141 -5.69 2.61 7.28
CA GLY A 141 -4.65 2.14 8.17
C GLY A 141 -3.54 1.38 7.45
N VAL A 142 -2.76 0.65 8.23
CA VAL A 142 -1.62 -0.12 7.75
C VAL A 142 -1.69 -1.56 8.23
N ASP A 143 -1.16 -2.45 7.42
CA ASP A 143 -0.92 -3.85 7.72
C ASP A 143 0.60 -4.10 7.73
N ILE A 144 1.08 -4.93 8.65
CA ILE A 144 2.52 -5.19 8.84
C ILE A 144 2.79 -6.65 8.46
N ASP A 145 3.34 -6.84 7.27
CA ASP A 145 3.66 -8.13 6.69
C ASP A 145 5.18 -8.33 6.60
N PHE A 146 5.84 -8.30 7.76
CA PHE A 146 7.29 -8.43 7.83
C PHE A 146 7.71 -9.90 7.76
N GLU A 147 8.12 -10.33 6.57
CA GLU A 147 8.65 -11.68 6.32
C GLU A 147 10.19 -11.77 6.39
N GLN A 148 10.86 -10.64 6.54
CA GLN A 148 12.32 -10.53 6.61
C GLN A 148 12.76 -10.02 7.98
N SER A 149 14.02 -10.28 8.34
CA SER A 149 14.62 -9.70 9.56
C SER A 149 14.55 -8.18 9.51
N SER A 150 13.92 -7.58 10.52
CA SER A 150 13.74 -6.14 10.67
C SER A 150 14.32 -5.68 12.00
N GLN A 151 14.88 -4.47 12.03
CA GLN A 151 15.25 -3.79 13.27
C GLN A 151 14.20 -2.75 13.69
N MET A 152 13.11 -2.61 12.92
CA MET A 152 12.05 -1.66 13.22
C MET A 152 11.26 -2.13 14.44
N ASP A 153 11.15 -1.25 15.45
CA ASP A 153 10.24 -1.44 16.56
C ASP A 153 8.80 -1.13 16.09
N ILE A 154 8.00 -2.19 15.93
CA ILE A 154 6.62 -2.10 15.48
C ILE A 154 5.73 -1.38 16.50
N ILE A 155 6.02 -1.48 17.80
CA ILE A 155 5.26 -0.79 18.84
C ILE A 155 5.52 0.72 18.74
N GLN A 156 6.80 1.11 18.62
CA GLN A 156 7.16 2.51 18.41
C GLN A 156 6.55 3.05 17.12
N PHE A 157 6.66 2.32 16.01
CA PHE A 157 6.03 2.67 14.75
C PHE A 157 4.52 2.93 14.92
N ALA A 158 3.79 2.00 15.54
CA ALA A 158 2.34 2.13 15.74
C ALA A 158 1.97 3.32 16.65
N ASN A 159 2.75 3.58 17.70
CA ASN A 159 2.51 4.71 18.62
C ASN A 159 2.71 6.07 17.96
N ASN A 160 3.49 6.13 16.89
CA ASN A 160 3.84 7.37 16.18
C ASN A 160 2.99 7.64 14.93
N MET A 161 1.99 6.81 14.65
CA MET A 161 1.05 7.02 13.55
C MET A 161 0.03 8.12 13.92
N ASN A 162 0.47 9.39 13.91
CA ASN A 162 -0.33 10.58 14.19
C ASN A 162 0.20 11.87 13.53
#